data_AF-A0A2T2SUJ5-F1
#
_entry.id   AF-A0A2T2SUJ5-F1
#
_cell.length_a   1.000
_cell.length_b   1.000
_cell.length_c   1.000
_cell.angle_alpha   90.00
_cell.angle_beta   90.00
_cell.angle_gamma   90.00
#
_symmetry.space_group_name_H-M   'P 1'
#
loop_
_entity.id
_entity.type
_entity.pdbx_description
1 polymer ?
#
loop_
_entity_poly.entity_id
_entity_poly.type
_entity_poly.pdbx_seq_one_letter_code
_entity_poly.pdbx_strand_id
1 'polypeptide(L)'
;MTHAWRRYRTGGGWSWMCALVLLVGWAVLGTVGLRAVPVAGQTTDDDGATTDEPGLIERYREARLRALMRRHLQQRDQRLPAHPIESLPTPTDSLFDMGGGEGSVASDDPSFPLEDVRPVQRQEKSWFRDRFADTNWAFLGETPGHAFLDTARTLDLRARLQEEFGAPTWTLADTSLKNPPVEPSQFEYWFVVNDSIPVQVMDPKGPEGRGLIVAVARSYRTQLRSLRDALLASLQRTDRAPHIDYYYNVRRERWYRTGFDGQSFFLEQIPRADVVPGQRAYLDTVRTSGSAPASDESFP
;
A
#
# COMPACT_ATOMS: atom_id res chain seq x y z
N MET A 1 27.35 -43.80 47.04
CA MET A 1 28.50 -43.40 47.86
C MET A 1 29.78 -43.88 47.18
N THR A 2 30.85 -43.08 47.29
CA THR A 2 32.28 -43.34 47.00
C THR A 2 32.78 -43.44 45.54
N HIS A 3 33.55 -42.40 45.20
CA HIS A 3 34.77 -42.30 44.36
C HIS A 3 34.68 -42.59 42.86
N ALA A 4 34.94 -41.66 41.93
CA ALA A 4 36.05 -40.72 41.70
C ALA A 4 37.06 -41.23 40.64
N TRP A 5 37.10 -40.48 39.53
CA TRP A 5 38.29 -39.94 38.84
C TRP A 5 39.27 -40.83 38.04
N ARG A 6 39.81 -40.17 37.00
CA ARG A 6 40.99 -40.45 36.14
C ARG A 6 40.73 -41.34 34.93
N ARG A 7 41.28 -41.08 33.74
CA ARG A 7 42.26 -40.12 33.15
C ARG A 7 42.10 -40.32 31.61
N TYR A 8 42.40 -39.41 30.69
CA TYR A 8 43.74 -38.93 30.31
C TYR A 8 43.59 -37.89 29.17
N ARG A 9 44.47 -36.84 29.20
CA ARG A 9 45.29 -36.20 28.13
C ARG A 9 44.69 -36.01 26.73
N THR A 10 44.97 -34.98 25.93
CA THR A 10 45.96 -33.87 25.80
C THR A 10 45.50 -33.15 24.51
N GLY A 11 45.55 -31.85 24.30
CA GLY A 11 46.58 -30.87 24.59
C GLY A 11 47.05 -30.24 23.26
N GLY A 12 46.90 -28.92 23.13
CA GLY A 12 47.60 -28.04 22.16
C GLY A 12 47.00 -28.02 20.74
N GLY A 13 46.94 -26.90 20.02
CA GLY A 13 47.46 -25.56 20.26
C GLY A 13 47.20 -24.66 19.04
N TRP A 14 46.94 -23.41 19.37
CA TRP A 14 46.84 -22.18 18.55
C TRP A 14 47.89 -22.04 17.43
N SER A 15 47.51 -21.55 16.25
CA SER A 15 48.37 -20.66 15.45
C SER A 15 47.55 -19.79 14.50
N TRP A 16 47.63 -18.47 14.73
CA TRP A 16 47.33 -17.44 13.74
C TRP A 16 48.48 -17.36 12.72
N MET A 17 48.21 -17.05 11.46
CA MET A 17 48.95 -16.01 10.71
C MET A 17 48.29 -15.69 9.36
N CYS A 18 48.40 -14.39 9.03
CA CYS A 18 47.88 -13.65 7.90
C CYS A 18 48.46 -14.10 6.54
N ALA A 19 47.69 -13.87 5.47
CA ALA A 19 48.26 -13.53 4.16
C ALA A 19 47.33 -12.56 3.40
N LEU A 20 47.89 -11.40 3.10
CA LEU A 20 47.33 -10.30 2.34
C LEU A 20 47.97 -10.35 0.95
N VAL A 21 47.18 -10.37 -0.12
CA VAL A 21 47.67 -10.17 -1.50
C VAL A 21 46.76 -9.20 -2.22
N LEU A 22 47.32 -8.02 -2.49
CA LEU A 22 46.84 -6.99 -3.41
C LEU A 22 47.20 -7.39 -4.85
N LEU A 23 46.28 -7.16 -5.80
CA LEU A 23 46.63 -7.03 -7.22
C LEU A 23 45.95 -5.79 -7.81
N VAL A 24 46.80 -5.00 -8.47
CA VAL A 24 46.56 -3.73 -9.14
C VAL A 24 46.58 -3.95 -10.66
N GLY A 25 45.78 -3.17 -11.40
CA GLY A 25 45.99 -2.86 -12.83
C GLY A 25 44.85 -3.32 -13.74
N TRP A 26 44.39 -2.59 -14.76
CA TRP A 26 44.96 -1.47 -15.52
C TRP A 26 43.84 -0.70 -16.25
N ALA A 27 44.14 0.55 -16.62
CA ALA A 27 43.29 1.45 -17.39
C ALA A 27 43.27 1.14 -18.90
N VAL A 28 42.14 1.44 -19.57
CA VAL A 28 42.10 1.75 -21.02
C VAL A 28 41.19 2.96 -21.24
N LEU A 29 41.77 3.98 -21.87
CA LEU A 29 41.12 5.18 -22.43
C LEU A 29 40.28 4.82 -23.69
N GLY A 30 39.15 5.50 -23.91
CA GLY A 30 38.43 5.46 -25.19
C GLY A 30 37.22 6.39 -25.28
N THR A 31 37.47 7.63 -25.70
CA THR A 31 36.63 8.55 -26.52
C THR A 31 35.09 8.52 -26.46
N VAL A 32 34.55 9.70 -26.10
CA VAL A 32 33.30 10.39 -26.53
C VAL A 32 32.35 9.63 -27.47
N GLY A 33 31.12 9.43 -26.99
CA GLY A 33 29.93 9.23 -27.80
C GLY A 33 28.69 9.63 -27.02
N LEU A 34 28.11 10.80 -27.33
CA LEU A 34 26.75 11.17 -26.94
C LEU A 34 25.79 10.12 -27.53
N ARG A 35 25.37 9.15 -26.71
CA ARG A 35 24.23 8.28 -27.00
C ARG A 35 23.18 8.53 -25.93
N ALA A 36 22.02 8.98 -26.38
CA ALA A 36 20.79 8.94 -25.61
C ALA A 36 20.65 7.56 -24.99
N VAL A 37 20.53 7.49 -23.66
CA VAL A 37 20.25 6.25 -22.95
C VAL A 37 18.81 5.88 -23.31
N PRO A 38 18.55 4.78 -24.05
CA PRO A 38 17.22 4.22 -24.04
C PRO A 38 17.00 3.69 -22.61
N VAL A 39 15.85 4.04 -22.02
CA VAL A 39 15.40 3.49 -20.74
C VAL A 39 15.36 1.96 -20.90
N ALA A 40 16.42 1.30 -20.45
CA ALA A 40 16.53 -0.15 -20.46
C ALA A 40 15.48 -0.69 -19.50
N GLY A 41 14.50 -1.41 -20.05
CA GLY A 41 13.63 -2.26 -19.27
C GLY A 41 14.49 -3.30 -18.57
N GLN A 42 14.43 -3.33 -17.24
CA GLN A 42 15.03 -4.41 -16.48
C GLN A 42 14.22 -5.68 -16.76
N THR A 43 14.89 -6.62 -17.41
CA THR A 43 14.51 -8.02 -17.55
C THR A 43 15.56 -8.79 -16.77
N THR A 44 15.10 -9.71 -15.94
CA THR A 44 15.96 -10.75 -15.39
C THR A 44 15.14 -12.02 -15.47
N ASP A 45 15.57 -12.87 -16.40
CA ASP A 45 15.21 -14.28 -16.46
C ASP A 45 15.76 -15.00 -15.23
N ASP A 46 15.04 -16.05 -14.87
CA ASP A 46 15.09 -16.83 -13.65
C ASP A 46 16.38 -17.65 -13.51
N ASP A 47 16.98 -17.65 -12.31
CA ASP A 47 17.84 -18.73 -11.82
C ASP A 47 17.87 -18.69 -10.27
N GLY A 48 17.51 -19.81 -9.66
CA GLY A 48 17.19 -19.90 -8.24
C GLY A 48 18.38 -19.71 -7.29
N ALA A 49 18.29 -18.70 -6.43
CA ALA A 49 18.72 -18.70 -5.02
C ALA A 49 18.40 -17.32 -4.41
N THR A 50 17.69 -17.32 -3.27
CA THR A 50 17.58 -16.24 -2.28
C THR A 50 18.02 -14.85 -2.74
N THR A 51 17.15 -14.16 -3.48
CA THR A 51 17.31 -12.72 -3.69
C THR A 51 16.08 -12.06 -3.07
N ASP A 52 16.29 -11.20 -2.09
CA ASP A 52 15.30 -10.30 -1.51
C ASP A 52 14.72 -9.40 -2.62
N GLU A 53 13.83 -9.94 -3.45
CA GLU A 53 12.98 -9.13 -4.32
C GLU A 53 12.11 -8.29 -3.39
N PRO A 54 12.18 -6.93 -3.47
CA PRO A 54 11.34 -6.09 -2.64
C PRO A 54 9.87 -6.44 -2.92
N GLY A 55 9.12 -6.75 -1.86
CA GLY A 55 7.69 -7.04 -1.95
C GLY A 55 6.93 -5.93 -2.68
N LEU A 56 5.73 -6.24 -3.19
CA LEU A 56 4.95 -5.29 -4.01
C LEU A 56 4.76 -3.91 -3.35
N ILE A 57 4.53 -3.91 -2.03
CA ILE A 57 4.40 -2.70 -1.21
C ILE A 57 5.70 -1.87 -1.24
N GLU A 58 6.85 -2.53 -1.12
CA GLU A 58 8.17 -1.87 -1.12
C GLU A 58 8.44 -1.24 -2.49
N ARG A 59 8.19 -2.00 -3.57
CA ARG A 59 8.28 -1.48 -4.94
C ARG A 59 7.38 -0.25 -5.16
N TYR A 60 6.17 -0.26 -4.60
CA TYR A 60 5.28 0.91 -4.65
C TYR A 60 5.83 2.10 -3.88
N ARG A 61 6.32 1.88 -2.65
CA ARG A 61 6.86 2.94 -1.80
C ARG A 61 8.09 3.58 -2.43
N GLU A 62 9.01 2.79 -2.98
CA GLU A 62 10.16 3.31 -3.73
C GLU A 62 9.73 4.14 -4.94
N ALA A 63 8.79 3.64 -5.73
CA ALA A 63 8.28 4.35 -6.90
C ALA A 63 7.67 5.70 -6.50
N ARG A 64 6.94 5.72 -5.37
CA ARG A 64 6.37 6.94 -4.79
C ARG A 64 7.44 7.88 -4.24
N LEU A 65 8.43 7.40 -3.52
CA LEU A 65 9.52 8.23 -3.00
C LEU A 65 10.31 8.88 -4.15
N ARG A 66 10.61 8.10 -5.20
CA ARG A 66 11.26 8.61 -6.42
C ARG A 66 10.43 9.70 -7.10
N ALA A 67 9.11 9.56 -7.15
CA ALA A 67 8.21 10.58 -7.69
C ALA A 67 8.19 11.85 -6.83
N LEU A 68 8.10 11.72 -5.50
CA LEU A 68 8.19 12.84 -4.56
C LEU A 68 9.53 13.58 -4.65
N MET A 69 10.65 12.86 -4.77
CA MET A 69 11.98 13.47 -4.93
C MET A 69 12.08 14.25 -6.25
N ARG A 70 11.60 13.69 -7.37
CA ARG A 70 11.57 14.41 -8.66
C ARG A 70 10.73 15.68 -8.56
N ARG A 71 9.59 15.62 -7.87
CA ARG A 71 8.74 16.79 -7.63
C ARG A 71 9.44 17.83 -6.77
N HIS A 72 10.08 17.43 -5.68
CA HIS A 72 10.81 18.35 -4.79
C HIS A 72 11.98 19.02 -5.51
N LEU A 73 12.68 18.28 -6.38
CA LEU A 73 13.74 18.82 -7.23
C LEU A 73 13.19 19.77 -8.30
N GLN A 74 12.11 19.39 -8.99
CA GLN A 74 11.43 20.28 -9.96
C GLN A 74 10.87 21.54 -9.31
N GLN A 75 10.35 21.46 -8.08
CA GLN A 75 9.88 22.63 -7.32
C GLN A 75 11.03 23.50 -6.81
N ARG A 76 12.22 22.93 -6.55
CA ARG A 76 13.43 23.70 -6.21
C ARG A 76 14.07 24.38 -7.41
N ASP A 77 14.01 23.75 -8.58
CA ASP A 77 14.52 24.32 -9.83
C ASP A 77 13.52 25.32 -10.47
N GLN A 78 12.27 25.34 -10.00
CA GLN A 78 11.33 26.42 -10.30
C GLN A 78 11.65 27.64 -9.42
N ARG A 79 12.45 28.57 -9.96
CA ARG A 79 12.22 29.99 -9.65
C ARG A 79 10.79 30.28 -10.07
N LEU A 80 9.92 30.55 -9.10
CA LEU A 80 8.56 31.02 -9.37
C LEU A 80 8.66 32.13 -10.43
N PRO A 81 8.07 31.97 -11.62
CA PRO A 81 7.97 33.11 -12.52
C PRO A 81 7.19 34.17 -11.76
N ALA A 82 7.77 35.38 -11.64
CA ALA A 82 7.05 36.52 -11.12
C ALA A 82 5.90 36.80 -12.10
N HIS A 83 4.73 36.23 -11.81
CA HIS A 83 3.51 36.59 -12.51
C HIS A 83 3.22 38.06 -12.16
N PRO A 84 3.12 38.96 -13.14
CA PRO A 84 2.68 40.32 -12.87
C PRO A 84 1.30 40.28 -12.20
N ILE A 85 1.07 41.17 -11.25
CA ILE A 85 -0.21 41.27 -10.52
C ILE A 85 -1.30 41.56 -11.56
N GLU A 86 -2.14 40.57 -11.85
CA GLU A 86 -3.37 40.79 -12.62
C GLU A 86 -4.38 41.48 -11.71
N SER A 87 -4.81 42.67 -12.14
CA SER A 87 -5.89 43.41 -11.51
C SER A 87 -7.18 42.61 -11.62
N LEU A 88 -7.86 42.38 -10.50
CA LEU A 88 -9.17 41.74 -10.48
C LEU A 88 -10.19 42.64 -11.21
N PRO A 89 -10.98 42.09 -12.16
CA PRO A 89 -11.96 42.88 -12.92
C PRO A 89 -13.03 43.41 -11.97
N THR A 90 -13.31 44.71 -12.09
CA THR A 90 -14.43 45.34 -11.39
C THR A 90 -15.71 45.18 -12.22
N PRO A 91 -16.91 45.29 -11.63
CA PRO A 91 -18.19 45.01 -12.31
C PRO A 91 -18.49 45.83 -13.58
N THR A 92 -17.60 46.77 -13.94
CA THR A 92 -17.71 47.64 -15.11
C THR A 92 -17.11 47.02 -16.39
N ASP A 93 -16.31 45.95 -16.28
CA ASP A 93 -15.60 45.35 -17.45
C ASP A 93 -16.47 44.39 -18.28
N SER A 94 -17.74 44.18 -17.91
CA SER A 94 -18.65 43.22 -18.59
C SER A 94 -19.42 43.76 -19.80
N LEU A 95 -19.01 44.89 -20.39
CA LEU A 95 -19.73 45.49 -21.51
C LEU A 95 -19.13 45.20 -22.90
N PHE A 96 -17.99 44.51 -22.98
CA PHE A 96 -17.38 44.14 -24.25
C PHE A 96 -16.66 42.79 -24.16
N ASP A 97 -17.40 41.69 -24.04
CA ASP A 97 -16.89 40.43 -24.60
C ASP A 97 -18.03 39.52 -25.06
N MET A 98 -18.23 39.52 -26.36
CA MET A 98 -19.19 38.72 -27.08
C MET A 98 -18.40 37.95 -28.13
N GLY A 99 -18.08 36.68 -27.86
CA GLY A 99 -17.55 35.76 -28.87
C GLY A 99 -16.45 34.85 -28.36
N GLY A 100 -16.79 33.59 -28.13
CA GLY A 100 -15.78 32.54 -27.87
C GLY A 100 -16.34 31.33 -27.14
N GLY A 101 -17.38 30.70 -27.69
CA GLY A 101 -17.77 29.37 -27.25
C GLY A 101 -16.72 28.38 -27.72
N GLU A 102 -15.86 27.91 -26.81
CA GLU A 102 -15.13 26.67 -26.98
C GLU A 102 -15.65 25.66 -25.97
N GLY A 103 -16.31 24.63 -26.52
CA GLY A 103 -16.83 23.52 -25.78
C GLY A 103 -15.74 22.86 -24.97
N SER A 104 -15.97 22.77 -23.66
CA SER A 104 -15.31 21.79 -22.82
C SER A 104 -15.68 20.42 -23.35
N VAL A 105 -14.80 19.86 -24.18
CA VAL A 105 -14.83 18.44 -24.51
C VAL A 105 -14.57 17.71 -23.20
N ALA A 106 -15.64 17.23 -22.59
CA ALA A 106 -15.56 16.14 -21.63
C ALA A 106 -14.88 14.99 -22.38
N SER A 107 -13.62 14.74 -22.07
CA SER A 107 -12.94 13.53 -22.51
C SER A 107 -13.66 12.36 -21.85
N ASP A 108 -14.60 11.75 -22.57
CA ASP A 108 -15.07 10.38 -22.37
C ASP A 108 -13.87 9.45 -22.65
N ASP A 109 -12.93 9.40 -21.72
CA ASP A 109 -11.91 8.35 -21.69
C ASP A 109 -12.67 7.04 -21.40
N PRO A 110 -12.50 5.98 -22.19
CA PRO A 110 -13.34 4.78 -22.07
C PRO A 110 -13.19 4.22 -20.65
N SER A 111 -14.30 4.23 -19.91
CA SER A 111 -14.43 3.48 -18.67
C SER A 111 -14.04 2.03 -18.98
N PHE A 112 -13.17 1.45 -18.15
CA PHE A 112 -12.81 0.04 -18.33
C PHE A 112 -14.11 -0.78 -18.27
N PRO A 113 -14.41 -1.64 -19.26
CA PRO A 113 -15.67 -2.38 -19.29
C PRO A 113 -15.63 -3.42 -18.15
N LEU A 114 -16.37 -3.14 -17.08
CA LEU A 114 -16.59 -4.06 -15.98
C LEU A 114 -17.90 -4.81 -16.24
N GLU A 115 -17.78 -6.06 -16.67
CA GLU A 115 -18.93 -6.95 -16.88
C GLU A 115 -19.19 -7.77 -15.62
N ASP A 116 -18.12 -8.28 -15.00
CA ASP A 116 -18.18 -9.03 -13.75
C ASP A 116 -17.07 -8.61 -12.80
N VAL A 117 -17.42 -8.50 -11.52
CA VAL A 117 -16.48 -8.23 -10.44
C VAL A 117 -16.78 -9.21 -9.32
N ARG A 118 -15.88 -10.17 -9.13
CA ARG A 118 -16.01 -11.18 -8.08
C ARG A 118 -15.00 -10.94 -6.95
N PRO A 119 -15.45 -10.50 -5.77
CA PRO A 119 -14.61 -10.46 -4.58
C PRO A 119 -14.21 -11.88 -4.18
N VAL A 120 -12.92 -12.07 -3.89
CA VAL A 120 -12.38 -13.35 -3.43
C VAL A 120 -12.53 -13.41 -1.92
N GLN A 121 -13.21 -14.45 -1.43
CA GLN A 121 -13.41 -14.63 -0.01
C GLN A 121 -12.17 -15.21 0.68
N ARG A 122 -12.11 -15.07 2.01
CA ARG A 122 -11.00 -15.58 2.84
C ARG A 122 -10.70 -17.07 2.58
N GLN A 123 -11.74 -17.88 2.37
CA GLN A 123 -11.62 -19.33 2.15
C GLN A 123 -11.06 -19.65 0.76
N GLU A 124 -11.22 -18.74 -0.21
CA GLU A 124 -10.78 -18.91 -1.60
C GLU A 124 -9.34 -18.39 -1.83
N LYS A 125 -8.69 -17.92 -0.77
CA LYS A 125 -7.34 -17.35 -0.82
C LYS A 125 -6.31 -18.32 -1.44
N SER A 126 -6.37 -19.61 -1.08
CA SER A 126 -5.47 -20.61 -1.67
C SER A 126 -5.73 -20.77 -3.16
N TRP A 127 -6.99 -20.94 -3.56
CA TRP A 127 -7.39 -21.03 -4.96
C TRP A 127 -6.91 -19.83 -5.80
N PHE A 128 -7.06 -18.60 -5.29
CA PHE A 128 -6.62 -17.41 -6.01
C PHE A 128 -5.11 -17.39 -6.21
N ARG A 129 -4.35 -17.72 -5.14
CA ARG A 129 -2.89 -17.79 -5.20
C ARG A 129 -2.41 -18.87 -6.17
N ASP A 130 -3.05 -20.02 -6.17
CA ASP A 130 -2.68 -21.14 -7.04
C ASP A 130 -3.03 -20.82 -8.51
N ARG A 131 -4.22 -20.26 -8.76
CA ARG A 131 -4.68 -19.88 -10.12
C ARG A 131 -3.82 -18.80 -10.76
N PHE A 132 -3.34 -17.85 -9.96
CA PHE A 132 -2.63 -16.66 -10.42
C PHE A 132 -1.16 -16.64 -9.95
N ALA A 133 -0.57 -17.80 -9.65
CA ALA A 133 0.78 -17.93 -9.11
C ALA A 133 1.85 -17.25 -9.99
N ASP A 134 1.71 -17.38 -11.31
CA ASP A 134 2.66 -16.83 -12.29
C ASP A 134 2.37 -15.36 -12.66
N THR A 135 1.52 -14.68 -11.90
CA THR A 135 1.14 -13.30 -12.19
C THR A 135 2.28 -12.35 -11.87
N ASN A 136 2.82 -11.74 -12.91
CA ASN A 136 3.67 -10.57 -12.78
C ASN A 136 2.80 -9.36 -12.44
N TRP A 137 2.93 -8.82 -11.24
CA TRP A 137 2.09 -7.71 -10.77
C TRP A 137 2.60 -6.33 -11.23
N ALA A 138 1.67 -5.48 -11.65
CA ALA A 138 1.88 -4.06 -11.89
C ALA A 138 0.93 -3.24 -11.01
N PHE A 139 1.40 -2.10 -10.53
CA PHE A 139 0.62 -1.18 -9.70
C PHE A 139 0.76 0.25 -10.24
N LEU A 140 -0.20 1.11 -9.89
CA LEU A 140 -0.05 2.54 -10.13
C LEU A 140 0.93 3.11 -9.13
N GLY A 141 1.98 3.78 -9.61
CA GLY A 141 2.80 4.64 -8.76
C GLY A 141 2.04 5.92 -8.39
N GLU A 142 2.76 6.97 -8.02
CA GLU A 142 2.13 8.28 -7.80
C GLU A 142 1.53 8.81 -9.10
N THR A 143 0.21 9.02 -9.09
CA THR A 143 -0.52 9.67 -10.18
C THR A 143 -0.58 11.17 -9.95
N PRO A 144 -0.36 12.01 -10.98
CA PRO A 144 -0.41 13.48 -10.84
C PRO A 144 -1.80 14.01 -10.45
N GLY A 145 -2.86 13.24 -10.72
CA GLY A 145 -4.22 13.52 -10.28
C GLY A 145 -4.46 13.04 -8.85
N HIS A 146 -4.93 13.94 -8.00
CA HIS A 146 -5.30 13.64 -6.61
C HIS A 146 -6.73 13.09 -6.56
N ALA A 147 -6.92 11.85 -7.05
CA ALA A 147 -8.24 11.22 -6.99
C ALA A 147 -8.64 10.95 -5.53
N PHE A 148 -9.95 10.83 -5.29
CA PHE A 148 -10.50 10.46 -3.97
C PHE A 148 -9.79 9.23 -3.38
N LEU A 149 -9.59 8.20 -4.20
CA LEU A 149 -8.94 6.94 -3.83
C LEU A 149 -7.46 7.08 -3.41
N ASP A 150 -6.80 8.17 -3.80
CA ASP A 150 -5.38 8.41 -3.51
C ASP A 150 -5.19 9.30 -2.27
N THR A 151 -6.23 10.03 -1.86
CA THR A 151 -6.17 11.08 -0.84
C THR A 151 -7.05 10.84 0.37
N ALA A 152 -8.12 10.05 0.25
CA ALA A 152 -8.98 9.70 1.36
C ALA A 152 -8.22 8.92 2.44
N ARG A 153 -8.66 9.05 3.70
CA ARG A 153 -8.08 8.30 4.82
C ARG A 153 -8.28 6.81 4.59
N THR A 154 -7.25 6.01 4.86
CA THR A 154 -7.33 4.54 4.70
C THR A 154 -8.49 3.96 5.51
N LEU A 155 -8.70 4.44 6.76
CA LEU A 155 -9.83 3.99 7.58
C LEU A 155 -11.20 4.25 6.96
N ASP A 156 -11.37 5.38 6.27
CA ASP A 156 -12.61 5.71 5.57
C ASP A 156 -12.81 4.79 4.36
N LEU A 157 -11.76 4.60 3.56
CA LEU A 157 -11.78 3.67 2.43
C LEU A 157 -12.03 2.23 2.87
N ARG A 158 -11.43 1.79 3.98
CA ARG A 158 -11.62 0.45 4.54
C ARG A 158 -13.05 0.21 5.01
N ALA A 159 -13.72 1.21 5.59
CA ALA A 159 -15.13 1.12 5.98
C ALA A 159 -16.08 1.09 4.77
N ARG A 160 -15.77 1.85 3.72
CA ARG A 160 -16.54 1.84 2.46
C ARG A 160 -16.35 0.53 1.69
N LEU A 161 -15.13 0.00 1.65
CA LEU A 161 -14.84 -1.33 1.13
C LEU A 161 -15.58 -2.43 1.91
N GLN A 162 -15.72 -2.27 3.24
CA GLN A 162 -16.47 -3.20 4.06
C GLN A 162 -17.96 -3.23 3.69
N GLU A 163 -18.54 -2.06 3.42
CA GLU A 163 -19.93 -1.94 3.01
C GLU A 163 -20.13 -2.51 1.60
N GLU A 164 -19.26 -2.14 0.66
CA GLU A 164 -19.39 -2.53 -0.75
C GLU A 164 -19.09 -4.02 -0.98
N PHE A 165 -18.01 -4.54 -0.40
CA PHE A 165 -17.45 -5.86 -0.74
C PHE A 165 -17.39 -6.82 0.44
N GLY A 166 -17.81 -6.39 1.63
CA GLY A 166 -17.76 -7.23 2.83
C GLY A 166 -16.36 -7.34 3.43
N ALA A 167 -16.06 -8.47 4.06
CA ALA A 167 -14.78 -8.66 4.75
C ALA A 167 -13.61 -8.82 3.75
N PRO A 168 -12.41 -8.32 4.09
CA PRO A 168 -11.23 -8.45 3.22
C PRO A 168 -10.81 -9.91 3.05
N THR A 169 -10.24 -10.22 1.89
CA THR A 169 -9.69 -11.55 1.57
C THR A 169 -8.58 -11.94 2.54
N TRP A 170 -7.74 -10.98 2.92
CA TRP A 170 -6.63 -11.17 3.86
C TRP A 170 -6.52 -9.99 4.83
N THR A 171 -6.15 -10.29 6.08
CA THR A 171 -5.72 -9.28 7.06
C THR A 171 -4.44 -9.71 7.75
N LEU A 172 -3.80 -8.79 8.47
CA LEU A 172 -2.62 -9.09 9.28
C LEU A 172 -2.82 -10.27 10.25
N ALA A 173 -4.05 -10.49 10.72
CA ALA A 173 -4.42 -11.62 11.57
C ALA A 173 -4.19 -12.98 10.89
N ASP A 174 -4.25 -13.04 9.55
CA ASP A 174 -4.07 -14.26 8.78
C ASP A 174 -2.59 -14.66 8.60
N THR A 175 -1.65 -13.90 9.17
CA THR A 175 -0.20 -14.14 9.08
C THR A 175 0.36 -14.77 10.34
N SER A 176 1.38 -15.61 10.17
CA SER A 176 2.18 -16.11 11.29
C SER A 176 2.93 -14.96 11.95
N LEU A 177 2.56 -14.63 13.18
CA LEU A 177 3.18 -13.56 13.95
C LEU A 177 4.56 -13.92 14.53
N LYS A 178 5.11 -15.11 14.21
CA LYS A 178 6.47 -15.51 14.60
C LYS A 178 7.53 -14.73 13.80
N ASN A 179 7.24 -14.48 12.53
CA ASN A 179 8.07 -13.67 11.63
C ASN A 179 7.13 -12.63 10.98
N PRO A 180 6.81 -11.53 11.69
CA PRO A 180 5.98 -10.50 11.09
C PRO A 180 6.68 -9.96 9.82
N PRO A 181 5.97 -9.78 8.70
CA PRO A 181 6.52 -9.13 7.53
C PRO A 181 7.13 -7.79 7.93
N VAL A 182 8.26 -7.43 7.33
CA VAL A 182 9.00 -6.19 7.65
C VAL A 182 8.06 -4.97 7.60
N GLU A 183 7.12 -4.98 6.65
CA GLU A 183 6.04 -3.98 6.54
C GLU A 183 4.76 -4.61 5.94
N PRO A 184 3.87 -5.20 6.77
CA PRO A 184 2.68 -5.86 6.26
C PRO A 184 1.64 -4.84 5.79
N SER A 185 0.89 -5.18 4.75
CA SER A 185 -0.41 -4.55 4.54
C SER A 185 -1.31 -4.79 5.76
N GLN A 186 -2.17 -3.85 6.08
CA GLN A 186 -3.16 -4.06 7.15
C GLN A 186 -4.25 -5.03 6.69
N PHE A 187 -4.74 -4.82 5.47
CA PHE A 187 -5.76 -5.62 4.82
C PHE A 187 -5.51 -5.65 3.31
N GLU A 188 -6.08 -6.68 2.68
CA GLU A 188 -6.09 -6.83 1.23
C GLU A 188 -7.46 -7.36 0.78
N TYR A 189 -8.02 -6.73 -0.25
CA TYR A 189 -9.14 -7.22 -1.02
C TYR A 189 -8.63 -7.74 -2.35
N TRP A 190 -8.97 -8.97 -2.69
CA TRP A 190 -8.63 -9.56 -3.97
C TRP A 190 -9.90 -9.74 -4.79
N PHE A 191 -9.77 -9.51 -6.09
CA PHE A 191 -10.87 -9.61 -7.04
C PHE A 191 -10.44 -10.40 -8.26
N VAL A 192 -11.42 -11.06 -8.86
CA VAL A 192 -11.35 -11.51 -10.23
C VAL A 192 -12.31 -10.66 -11.03
N VAL A 193 -11.78 -9.86 -11.94
CA VAL A 193 -12.55 -8.98 -12.82
C VAL A 193 -12.69 -9.64 -14.19
N ASN A 194 -13.90 -9.62 -14.76
CA ASN A 194 -14.23 -10.24 -16.04
C ASN A 194 -13.66 -11.69 -16.13
N ASP A 195 -13.91 -12.49 -15.09
CA ASP A 195 -13.52 -13.91 -14.92
C ASP A 195 -12.03 -14.29 -14.99
N SER A 196 -11.15 -13.34 -15.31
CA SER A 196 -9.78 -13.65 -15.74
C SER A 196 -8.72 -12.68 -15.23
N ILE A 197 -9.10 -11.49 -14.78
CA ILE A 197 -8.16 -10.44 -14.42
C ILE A 197 -7.98 -10.42 -12.91
N PRO A 198 -6.81 -10.84 -12.39
CA PRO A 198 -6.54 -10.78 -10.96
C PRO A 198 -6.23 -9.35 -10.55
N VAL A 199 -6.93 -8.85 -9.54
CA VAL A 199 -6.74 -7.50 -8.99
C VAL A 199 -6.58 -7.59 -7.48
N GLN A 200 -5.62 -6.86 -6.93
CA GLN A 200 -5.41 -6.70 -5.50
C GLN A 200 -5.52 -5.24 -5.10
N VAL A 201 -6.34 -4.96 -4.09
CA VAL A 201 -6.49 -3.65 -3.46
C VAL A 201 -5.99 -3.76 -2.03
N MET A 202 -4.93 -3.04 -1.70
CA MET A 202 -4.22 -3.20 -0.43
C MET A 202 -3.89 -1.86 0.22
N ASP A 203 -3.87 -1.86 1.54
CA ASP A 203 -3.40 -0.72 2.32
C ASP A 203 -1.90 -0.83 2.58
N PRO A 204 -1.08 0.13 2.10
CA PRO A 204 0.35 0.13 2.36
C PRO A 204 0.77 0.83 3.65
N LYS A 205 -0.08 1.63 4.27
CA LYS A 205 0.36 2.63 5.29
C LYS A 205 -0.33 2.49 6.64
N GLY A 206 -1.33 1.62 6.76
CA GLY A 206 -2.07 1.44 7.99
C GLY A 206 -3.13 2.53 8.22
N PRO A 207 -3.69 2.58 9.43
CA PRO A 207 -4.85 3.40 9.77
C PRO A 207 -4.58 4.92 9.77
N GLU A 208 -3.33 5.32 9.99
CA GLU A 208 -2.88 6.72 9.91
C GLU A 208 -2.63 7.17 8.45
N GLY A 209 -2.71 6.23 7.50
CA GLY A 209 -2.41 6.41 6.09
C GLY A 209 -3.52 7.03 5.24
N ARG A 210 -3.20 7.21 3.97
CA ARG A 210 -4.11 7.68 2.93
C ARG A 210 -3.93 6.88 1.65
N GLY A 211 -5.05 6.64 1.00
CA GLY A 211 -5.18 5.94 -0.26
C GLY A 211 -4.88 4.44 -0.19
N LEU A 212 -5.11 3.78 -1.32
CA LEU A 212 -4.91 2.34 -1.49
C LEU A 212 -3.98 2.09 -2.67
N ILE A 213 -3.27 0.96 -2.64
CA ILE A 213 -2.59 0.44 -3.81
C ILE A 213 -3.57 -0.46 -4.54
N VAL A 214 -3.68 -0.27 -5.85
CA VAL A 214 -4.34 -1.23 -6.75
C VAL A 214 -3.27 -1.85 -7.64
N ALA A 215 -3.17 -3.17 -7.57
CA ALA A 215 -2.28 -3.99 -8.36
C ALA A 215 -3.08 -4.93 -9.28
N VAL A 216 -2.58 -5.15 -10.49
CA VAL A 216 -3.17 -6.02 -11.51
C VAL A 216 -2.07 -6.81 -12.21
N ALA A 217 -2.42 -7.86 -12.94
CA ALA A 217 -1.49 -8.50 -13.87
C ALA A 217 -0.87 -7.49 -14.85
N ARG A 218 0.45 -7.58 -15.08
CA ARG A 218 1.28 -6.62 -15.84
C ARG A 218 0.78 -6.39 -17.26
N SER A 219 0.15 -7.39 -17.88
CA SER A 219 -0.51 -7.28 -19.18
C SER A 219 -1.56 -6.17 -19.23
N TYR A 220 -2.18 -5.83 -18.09
CA TYR A 220 -3.21 -4.78 -17.98
C TYR A 220 -2.67 -3.44 -17.45
N ARG A 221 -1.34 -3.27 -17.40
CA ARG A 221 -0.71 -2.06 -16.84
C ARG A 221 -1.20 -0.77 -17.51
N THR A 222 -1.45 -0.79 -18.82
CA THR A 222 -1.92 0.37 -19.57
C THR A 222 -3.35 0.75 -19.23
N GLN A 223 -4.19 -0.23 -18.85
CA GLN A 223 -5.59 -0.03 -18.48
C GLN A 223 -5.79 0.15 -16.98
N LEU A 224 -4.75 -0.02 -16.16
CA LEU A 224 -4.85 -0.08 -14.70
C LEU A 224 -5.52 1.15 -14.08
N ARG A 225 -5.31 2.35 -14.63
CA ARG A 225 -6.01 3.56 -14.16
C ARG A 225 -7.52 3.44 -14.38
N SER A 226 -7.94 3.21 -15.62
CA SER A 226 -9.36 3.08 -15.96
C SER A 226 -10.02 1.90 -15.21
N LEU A 227 -9.29 0.79 -15.03
CA LEU A 227 -9.75 -0.36 -14.24
C LEU A 227 -9.94 0.02 -12.78
N ARG A 228 -8.95 0.67 -12.14
CA ARG A 228 -9.08 1.14 -10.75
C ARG A 228 -10.27 2.07 -10.59
N ASP A 229 -10.35 3.06 -11.47
CA ASP A 229 -11.36 4.12 -11.36
C ASP A 229 -12.76 3.53 -11.59
N ALA A 230 -12.92 2.55 -12.48
CA ALA A 230 -14.17 1.82 -12.66
C ALA A 230 -14.49 0.90 -11.48
N LEU A 231 -13.52 0.09 -11.00
CA LEU A 231 -13.72 -0.93 -9.96
C LEU A 231 -14.11 -0.29 -8.63
N LEU A 232 -13.57 0.88 -8.34
CA LEU A 232 -13.73 1.57 -7.06
C LEU A 232 -14.58 2.85 -7.19
N ALA A 233 -15.30 3.01 -8.31
CA ALA A 233 -16.11 4.20 -8.59
C ALA A 233 -17.20 4.44 -7.53
N SER A 234 -17.83 3.36 -7.06
CA SER A 234 -18.93 3.42 -6.08
C SER A 234 -18.46 3.91 -4.72
N LEU A 235 -17.21 3.65 -4.34
CA LEU A 235 -16.70 3.92 -2.98
C LEU A 235 -16.87 5.37 -2.53
N GLN A 236 -16.84 6.35 -3.43
CA GLN A 236 -17.05 7.76 -3.06
C GLN A 236 -18.47 8.01 -2.51
N ARG A 237 -19.45 7.21 -2.93
CA ARG A 237 -20.86 7.32 -2.56
C ARG A 237 -21.32 6.23 -1.59
N THR A 238 -20.60 5.11 -1.49
CA THR A 238 -20.92 4.02 -0.56
C THR A 238 -20.90 4.51 0.89
N ASP A 239 -21.80 4.01 1.73
CA ASP A 239 -21.77 4.28 3.17
C ASP A 239 -20.60 3.57 3.87
N ARG A 240 -20.50 3.73 5.19
CA ARG A 240 -19.45 3.13 6.00
C ARG A 240 -20.03 1.97 6.80
N ALA A 241 -19.47 0.77 6.64
CA ALA A 241 -19.78 -0.35 7.51
C ALA A 241 -18.81 -0.41 8.70
N PRO A 242 -19.31 -0.79 9.90
CA PRO A 242 -18.47 -1.12 11.04
C PRO A 242 -17.48 -2.24 10.70
N HIS A 243 -16.24 -2.08 11.15
CA HIS A 243 -15.18 -3.09 10.99
C HIS A 243 -14.13 -2.94 12.07
N ILE A 244 -13.32 -3.98 12.24
CA ILE A 244 -12.20 -3.99 13.17
C ILE A 244 -11.07 -4.83 12.61
N ASP A 245 -9.86 -4.31 12.68
CA ASP A 245 -8.65 -4.96 12.19
C ASP A 245 -7.52 -4.81 13.22
N TYR A 246 -6.56 -5.73 13.17
CA TYR A 246 -5.29 -5.55 13.88
C TYR A 246 -4.32 -4.75 13.01
N TYR A 247 -3.55 -3.88 13.66
CA TYR A 247 -2.50 -3.12 13.03
C TYR A 247 -1.23 -3.21 13.88
N TYR A 248 -0.10 -3.47 13.23
CA TYR A 248 1.22 -3.43 13.87
C TYR A 248 1.99 -2.21 13.37
N ASN A 249 2.28 -1.28 14.28
CA ASN A 249 3.12 -0.13 13.96
C ASN A 249 4.59 -0.54 14.11
N VAL A 250 5.27 -0.79 13.00
CA VAL A 250 6.68 -1.22 12.97
C VAL A 250 7.59 -0.20 13.63
N ARG A 251 7.36 1.11 13.41
CA ARG A 251 8.20 2.19 13.97
C ARG A 251 8.12 2.30 15.49
N ARG A 252 6.94 1.99 16.06
CA ARG A 252 6.69 2.06 17.50
C ARG A 252 6.77 0.71 18.20
N GLU A 253 6.92 -0.37 17.43
CA GLU A 253 6.89 -1.76 17.88
C GLU A 253 5.65 -2.08 18.75
N ARG A 254 4.50 -1.58 18.32
CA ARG A 254 3.25 -1.65 19.10
C ARG A 254 2.10 -2.23 18.29
N TRP A 255 1.29 -3.02 18.98
CA TRP A 255 0.05 -3.56 18.46
C TRP A 255 -1.11 -2.62 18.73
N TYR A 256 -2.00 -2.54 17.76
CA TYR A 256 -3.20 -1.74 17.82
C TYR A 256 -4.40 -2.53 17.31
N ARG A 257 -5.56 -2.18 17.85
CA ARG A 257 -6.88 -2.48 17.34
C ARG A 257 -7.42 -1.21 16.69
N THR A 258 -7.91 -1.30 15.47
CA THR A 258 -8.39 -0.12 14.75
C THR A 258 -9.60 -0.47 13.91
N GLY A 259 -10.44 0.53 13.63
CA GLY A 259 -11.62 0.30 12.83
C GLY A 259 -12.62 1.44 12.90
N PHE A 260 -13.86 1.10 12.58
CA PHE A 260 -15.03 1.96 12.64
C PHE A 260 -16.12 1.21 13.41
N ASP A 261 -16.68 1.83 14.45
CA ASP A 261 -17.71 1.21 15.31
C ASP A 261 -19.16 1.48 14.84
N GLY A 262 -19.33 2.24 13.75
CA GLY A 262 -20.62 2.72 13.26
C GLY A 262 -20.84 4.22 13.51
N GLN A 263 -20.07 4.83 14.42
CA GLN A 263 -20.13 6.25 14.75
C GLN A 263 -18.78 6.94 14.59
N SER A 264 -17.70 6.32 15.07
CA SER A 264 -16.38 6.90 15.16
C SER A 264 -15.29 5.93 14.71
N PHE A 265 -14.19 6.50 14.23
CA PHE A 265 -12.98 5.74 13.93
C PHE A 265 -12.09 5.67 15.17
N PHE A 266 -11.53 4.49 15.46
CA PHE A 266 -10.69 4.28 16.63
C PHE A 266 -9.33 3.66 16.26
N LEU A 267 -8.34 3.93 17.11
CA LEU A 267 -7.00 3.34 17.07
C LEU A 267 -6.53 3.16 18.51
N GLU A 268 -6.71 1.95 19.02
CA GLU A 268 -6.48 1.61 20.42
C GLU A 268 -5.22 0.74 20.52
N GLN A 269 -4.28 1.10 21.39
CA GLN A 269 -3.13 0.23 21.64
C GLN A 269 -3.59 -1.01 22.42
N ILE A 270 -3.12 -2.18 22.01
CA ILE A 270 -3.39 -3.45 22.67
C ILE A 270 -2.07 -4.19 22.98
N PRO A 271 -2.04 -5.04 24.01
CA PRO A 271 -0.91 -5.93 24.22
C PRO A 271 -0.83 -6.98 23.10
N ARG A 272 0.39 -7.43 22.77
CA ARG A 272 0.61 -8.51 21.80
C ARG A 272 -0.18 -9.78 22.13
N ALA A 273 -0.40 -10.06 23.41
CA ALA A 273 -1.13 -11.24 23.88
C ALA A 273 -2.58 -11.33 23.36
N ASP A 274 -3.19 -10.19 23.03
CA ASP A 274 -4.56 -10.11 22.52
C ASP A 274 -4.67 -10.42 21.02
N VAL A 275 -3.54 -10.65 20.35
CA VAL A 275 -3.47 -10.95 18.92
C VAL A 275 -3.17 -12.43 18.72
N VAL A 276 -4.19 -13.18 18.30
CA VAL A 276 -4.07 -14.62 18.05
C VAL A 276 -3.94 -14.85 16.53
N PRO A 277 -2.84 -15.45 16.04
CA PRO A 277 -2.70 -15.79 14.62
C PRO A 277 -3.89 -16.63 14.13
N GLY A 278 -4.44 -16.28 12.98
CA GLY A 278 -5.61 -16.90 12.37
C GLY A 278 -6.96 -16.40 12.93
N GLN A 279 -6.98 -15.67 14.04
CA GLN A 279 -8.19 -15.10 14.62
C GLN A 279 -8.28 -13.61 14.29
N ARG A 280 -9.26 -13.24 13.46
CA ARG A 280 -9.55 -11.83 13.17
C ARG A 280 -10.19 -11.17 14.39
N ALA A 281 -9.96 -9.87 14.54
CA ALA A 281 -10.63 -9.08 15.56
C ALA A 281 -12.15 -9.10 15.31
N TYR A 282 -12.92 -9.04 16.39
CA TYR A 282 -14.38 -9.04 16.35
C TYR A 282 -14.92 -7.79 17.04
N LEU A 283 -15.91 -7.14 16.42
CA LEU A 283 -16.60 -5.99 16.96
C LEU A 283 -17.93 -6.50 17.53
N ASP A 284 -18.09 -6.40 18.85
CA ASP A 284 -19.36 -6.72 19.49
C ASP A 284 -20.31 -5.53 19.35
N THR A 285 -21.06 -5.51 18.25
CA THR A 285 -21.99 -4.41 17.91
C THR A 285 -23.18 -4.31 18.86
N VAL A 286 -23.41 -5.30 19.74
CA VAL A 286 -24.54 -5.32 20.67
C VAL A 286 -24.30 -4.42 21.90
N ARG A 287 -23.04 -4.15 22.26
CA ARG A 287 -22.71 -3.41 23.49
C ARG A 287 -22.72 -1.89 23.34
N THR A 288 -22.52 -1.36 22.15
CA THR A 288 -22.31 0.08 21.92
C THR A 288 -23.59 0.91 22.02
N SER A 289 -24.77 0.29 22.08
CA SER A 289 -26.05 0.98 22.33
C SER A 289 -26.34 1.23 23.82
N GLY A 290 -25.50 0.75 24.74
CA GLY A 290 -25.80 0.70 26.19
C GLY A 290 -25.02 1.65 27.09
N SER A 291 -24.21 2.57 26.56
CA SER A 291 -23.49 3.56 27.38
C SER A 291 -24.01 4.97 27.15
N ALA A 292 -25.27 5.20 27.54
CA ALA A 292 -25.71 6.53 27.92
C ALA A 292 -25.04 6.88 29.26
N PRO A 293 -24.57 8.12 29.47
CA PRO A 293 -24.04 8.54 30.77
C PRO A 293 -25.15 8.43 31.81
N ALA A 294 -24.83 7.81 32.95
CA ALA A 294 -25.71 7.76 34.10
C ALA A 294 -26.08 9.20 34.48
N SER A 295 -27.36 9.54 34.34
CA SER A 295 -27.94 10.73 34.93
C SER A 295 -27.67 10.69 36.43
N ASP A 296 -26.99 11.70 36.96
CA ASP A 296 -26.86 11.95 38.39
C ASP A 296 -28.28 12.02 38.99
N GLU A 297 -28.67 10.95 39.70
CA GLU A 297 -29.79 11.02 40.63
C GLU A 297 -29.36 11.88 41.82
N SER A 298 -29.82 13.13 41.79
CA SER A 298 -29.90 13.99 42.98
C SER A 298 -30.92 13.38 43.93
N PHE A 299 -30.47 12.88 45.08
CA PHE A 299 -31.34 12.54 46.20
C PHE A 299 -31.56 13.77 47.11
N PRO A 300 -32.75 13.87 47.75
CA PRO A 300 -33.26 15.09 48.41
C PRO A 300 -32.59 15.44 49.75
#